data_AF-A0A3M7EC12-F1
#
_entry.id   AF-A0A3M7EC12-F1
#
_cell.length_a   1.000
_cell.length_b   1.000
_cell.length_c   1.000
_cell.angle_alpha   90.00
_cell.angle_beta   90.00
_cell.angle_gamma   90.00
#
_symmetry.space_group_name_H-M   'P 1'
#
loop_
_entity.id
_entity.type
_entity.pdbx_description
1 polymer ?
#
loop_
_entity_poly.entity_id
_entity_poly.type
_entity_poly.pdbx_seq_one_letter_code
_entity_poly.pdbx_strand_id
1 'polypeptide(L)'
;MASFLITDVRIFDGEEVIAESGSVLVENGKIAKVSSSSSISFDGQTYSKPGHTLLPGLIDAHIHANNGNTVALPQSLRFGVTTVCDLHNEYFNIQKLRQQIEGGDCADLKTTSYAATIENGWPMFVVLALHDSPEVREEISHWPKLTTPESGREYVQDRVKENVDYIKLMHESGKFLGKTIDKPSLKLQQAIIKEAHAHGLKTIAHSTSLQDTLEILSCGVDGLAHTFIDQAPTTELIEAYKKNDAHCNPTLACMGSATTEGQAQQQRFAHDPRVRELLGEEERERMCACMSFAKASGGKVDHAYETVRRLKEAGVPVI
;
A
#
# COMPACT_ATOMS: atom_id res chain seq x y z
N MET A 1 -2.62 27.76 7.95
CA MET A 1 -1.56 26.76 7.77
C MET A 1 -0.21 27.39 8.08
N ALA A 2 0.77 26.63 8.57
CA ALA A 2 2.03 27.17 9.05
C ALA A 2 2.93 27.71 7.93
N SER A 3 3.73 28.74 8.24
CA SER A 3 4.82 29.25 7.41
C SER A 3 6.11 29.24 8.22
N PHE A 4 7.18 28.64 7.71
CA PHE A 4 8.46 28.51 8.39
C PHE A 4 9.60 28.26 7.40
N LEU A 5 10.83 28.52 7.84
CA LEU A 5 12.05 28.26 7.09
C LEU A 5 12.84 27.13 7.77
N ILE A 6 13.28 26.14 7.01
CA ILE A 6 14.27 25.15 7.44
C ILE A 6 15.61 25.54 6.80
N THR A 7 16.70 25.58 7.57
CA THR A 7 18.05 25.94 7.08
C THR A 7 19.10 24.93 7.47
N ASP A 8 20.24 25.00 6.78
CA ASP A 8 21.45 24.21 7.06
C ASP A 8 21.21 22.70 6.98
N VAL A 9 20.33 22.28 6.06
CA VAL A 9 19.98 20.87 5.87
C VAL A 9 20.53 20.33 4.56
N ARG A 10 20.89 19.05 4.57
CA ARG A 10 21.08 18.30 3.33
C ARG A 10 19.71 18.01 2.73
N ILE A 11 19.47 18.38 1.47
CA ILE A 11 18.14 18.26 0.84
C ILE A 11 18.16 17.12 -0.17
N PHE A 12 17.32 16.12 0.08
CA PHE A 12 16.98 15.05 -0.86
C PHE A 12 15.56 15.30 -1.37
N ASP A 13 15.35 15.22 -2.69
CA ASP A 13 14.05 15.51 -3.30
C ASP A 13 13.17 14.26 -3.53
N GLY A 14 13.71 13.07 -3.25
CA GLY A 14 13.07 11.80 -3.55
C GLY A 14 13.86 10.95 -4.56
N GLU A 15 14.71 11.58 -5.36
CA GLU A 15 15.52 10.92 -6.38
C GLU A 15 17.01 11.20 -6.19
N GLU A 16 17.37 12.45 -5.94
CA GLU A 16 18.75 12.87 -5.77
C GLU A 16 18.93 13.93 -4.68
N VAL A 17 20.19 14.22 -4.38
CA VAL A 17 20.56 15.20 -3.36
C VAL A 17 20.84 16.50 -4.07
N ILE A 18 19.92 17.45 -3.93
CA ILE A 18 19.95 18.73 -4.63
C ILE A 18 20.74 19.81 -3.89
N ALA A 19 21.04 19.58 -2.61
CA ALA A 19 21.89 20.46 -1.80
C ALA A 19 22.54 19.72 -0.63
N GLU A 20 23.83 19.91 -0.41
CA GLU A 20 24.53 19.39 0.79
C GLU A 20 24.32 20.26 2.04
N SER A 21 23.98 21.54 1.85
CA SER A 21 23.60 22.47 2.93
C SER A 21 22.73 23.60 2.37
N GLY A 22 21.42 23.36 2.31
CA GLY A 22 20.44 24.28 1.74
C GLY A 22 19.36 24.71 2.73
N SER A 23 18.37 25.41 2.19
CA SER A 23 17.19 25.89 2.91
C SER A 23 15.89 25.64 2.14
N VAL A 24 14.81 25.36 2.87
CA VAL A 24 13.46 25.19 2.33
C VAL A 24 12.49 26.12 3.06
N LEU A 25 11.88 27.02 2.32
CA LEU A 25 10.81 27.89 2.82
C LEU A 25 9.46 27.23 2.55
N VAL A 26 8.68 27.07 3.61
CA VAL A 26 7.29 26.65 3.56
C VAL A 26 6.41 27.87 3.85
N GLU A 27 5.46 28.17 2.98
CA GLU A 27 4.45 29.20 3.17
C GLU A 27 3.07 28.60 3.05
N ASN A 28 2.20 28.86 4.03
CA ASN A 28 0.82 28.38 4.05
C ASN A 28 0.73 26.86 3.82
N GLY A 29 1.65 26.08 4.40
CA GLY A 29 1.70 24.63 4.28
C GLY A 29 2.20 24.09 2.94
N LYS A 30 2.74 24.94 2.06
CA LYS A 30 3.33 24.54 0.77
C LYS A 30 4.78 24.95 0.67
N ILE A 31 5.58 24.16 -0.04
CA ILE A 31 6.96 24.55 -0.36
C ILE A 31 6.90 25.74 -1.30
N ALA A 32 7.36 26.91 -0.84
CA ALA A 32 7.40 28.14 -1.61
C ALA A 32 8.74 28.33 -2.32
N LYS A 33 9.84 27.91 -1.68
CA LYS A 33 11.19 28.04 -2.23
C LYS A 33 12.13 26.98 -1.68
N VAL A 34 13.00 26.48 -2.55
CA VAL A 34 14.14 25.63 -2.20
C VAL A 34 15.42 26.34 -2.65
N SER A 35 16.46 26.33 -1.83
CA SER A 35 17.74 26.94 -2.15
C SER A 35 18.89 26.04 -1.74
N SER A 36 19.91 25.94 -2.60
CA SER A 36 21.17 25.24 -2.29
C SER A 36 22.12 26.06 -1.40
N SER A 37 21.75 27.29 -1.04
CA SER A 37 22.43 28.13 -0.06
C SER A 37 21.50 28.42 1.13
N SER A 38 22.08 28.75 2.29
CA SER A 38 21.32 29.04 3.51
C SER A 38 20.58 30.39 3.49
N SER A 39 20.67 31.16 2.40
CA SER A 39 20.41 32.60 2.35
C SER A 39 18.97 33.02 2.03
N ILE A 40 17.96 32.22 2.37
CA ILE A 40 16.56 32.66 2.20
C ILE A 40 16.23 33.64 3.32
N SER A 41 15.98 34.91 2.97
CA SER A 41 15.46 35.90 3.92
C SER A 41 13.98 35.60 4.19
N PHE A 42 13.64 35.29 5.45
CA PHE A 42 12.28 35.03 5.89
C PHE A 42 12.09 35.64 7.28
N ASP A 43 11.09 36.51 7.41
CA ASP A 43 10.72 37.12 8.68
C ASP A 43 9.70 36.24 9.40
N GLY A 44 10.19 35.17 10.03
CA GLY A 44 9.36 34.20 10.73
C GLY A 44 10.15 33.06 11.35
N GLN A 45 9.43 32.03 11.78
CA GLN A 45 10.03 30.89 12.48
C GLN A 45 11.05 30.17 11.58
N THR A 46 12.28 30.07 12.08
CA THR A 46 13.39 29.42 11.38
C THR A 46 13.91 28.25 12.20
N TYR A 47 14.16 27.12 11.54
CA TYR A 47 14.69 25.90 12.13
C TYR A 47 16.01 25.52 11.44
N SER A 48 17.13 25.84 12.07
CA SER A 48 18.45 25.38 11.61
C SER A 48 18.68 23.93 12.06
N LYS A 49 19.07 23.05 11.13
CA LYS A 49 19.25 21.61 11.35
C LYS A 49 20.54 21.07 10.70
N PRO A 50 21.72 21.61 11.05
CA PRO A 50 23.01 21.11 10.54
C PRO A 50 23.18 19.61 10.81
N GLY A 51 23.78 18.92 9.85
CA GLY A 51 24.02 17.47 9.92
C GLY A 51 22.77 16.61 9.74
N HIS A 52 21.60 17.20 9.48
CA HIS A 52 20.37 16.46 9.18
C HIS A 52 20.06 16.46 7.68
N THR A 53 19.36 15.43 7.23
CA THR A 53 18.80 15.34 5.88
C THR A 53 17.31 15.65 5.93
N LEU A 54 16.86 16.60 5.11
CA LEU A 54 15.47 16.85 4.79
C LEU A 54 15.08 15.97 3.60
N LEU A 55 14.00 15.20 3.74
CA LEU A 55 13.42 14.34 2.72
C LEU A 55 11.92 14.63 2.59
N PRO A 56 11.28 14.29 1.45
CA PRO A 56 9.82 14.21 1.38
C PRO A 56 9.28 13.25 2.45
N GLY A 57 8.09 13.52 2.95
CA GLY A 57 7.40 12.58 3.82
C GLY A 57 7.17 11.24 3.12
N LEU A 58 7.32 10.14 3.86
CA LEU A 58 7.17 8.81 3.28
C LEU A 58 5.69 8.53 2.95
N ILE A 59 5.46 7.76 1.90
CA ILE A 59 4.14 7.27 1.51
C ILE A 59 4.14 5.75 1.65
N ASP A 60 3.29 5.22 2.54
CA ASP A 60 3.06 3.77 2.61
C ASP A 60 1.96 3.38 1.64
N ALA A 61 2.35 2.75 0.53
CA ALA A 61 1.45 2.42 -0.56
C ALA A 61 0.53 1.21 -0.29
N HIS A 62 0.66 0.52 0.85
CA HIS A 62 -0.26 -0.56 1.22
C HIS A 62 -0.34 -0.75 2.73
N ILE A 63 -1.40 -0.16 3.30
CA ILE A 63 -1.81 -0.44 4.68
C ILE A 63 -3.21 -1.03 4.75
N HIS A 64 -3.57 -1.46 5.95
CA HIS A 64 -4.94 -1.80 6.34
C HIS A 64 -5.24 -1.16 7.68
N ALA A 65 -5.96 -0.03 7.69
CA ALA A 65 -6.41 0.65 8.92
C ALA A 65 -7.72 0.02 9.44
N ASN A 66 -7.75 -1.31 9.55
CA ASN A 66 -8.94 -2.12 9.81
C ASN A 66 -9.77 -1.60 10.98
N ASN A 67 -11.10 -1.72 10.89
CA ASN A 67 -12.04 -1.26 11.91
C ASN A 67 -11.96 0.24 12.25
N GLY A 68 -11.37 1.05 11.36
CA GLY A 68 -11.12 2.46 11.62
C GLY A 68 -10.20 2.67 12.81
N ASN A 69 -9.18 1.80 12.96
CA ASN A 69 -8.24 1.86 14.08
C ASN A 69 -7.57 3.24 14.16
N THR A 70 -7.93 4.00 15.20
CA THR A 70 -7.46 5.36 15.43
C THR A 70 -5.98 5.44 15.79
N VAL A 71 -5.30 4.32 16.04
CA VAL A 71 -3.85 4.28 16.25
C VAL A 71 -3.08 4.25 14.93
N ALA A 72 -3.67 3.75 13.84
CA ALA A 72 -2.95 3.46 12.60
C ALA A 72 -2.33 4.72 11.95
N LEU A 73 -3.10 5.81 11.80
CA LEU A 73 -2.61 7.03 11.16
C LEU A 73 -1.59 7.79 12.02
N PRO A 74 -1.81 8.00 13.34
CA PRO A 74 -0.78 8.60 14.21
C PRO A 74 0.49 7.77 14.30
N GLN A 75 0.38 6.45 14.37
CA GLN A 75 1.54 5.56 14.39
C GLN A 75 2.35 5.69 13.10
N SER A 76 1.71 5.72 11.93
CA SER A 76 2.38 5.92 10.64
C SER A 76 3.18 7.23 10.63
N LEU A 77 2.59 8.33 11.10
CA LEU A 77 3.26 9.63 11.19
C LEU A 77 4.50 9.60 12.10
N ARG A 78 4.44 8.88 13.24
CA ARG A 78 5.60 8.72 14.15
C ARG A 78 6.81 8.08 13.47
N PHE A 79 6.58 7.25 12.45
CA PHE A 79 7.64 6.63 11.65
C PHE A 79 8.01 7.44 10.39
N GLY A 80 7.51 8.67 10.25
CA GLY A 80 7.79 9.56 9.14
C GLY A 80 6.92 9.32 7.89
N VAL A 81 5.91 8.46 7.99
CA VAL A 81 4.92 8.24 6.94
C VAL A 81 3.83 9.29 7.04
N THR A 82 3.84 10.26 6.13
CA THR A 82 2.88 11.37 6.13
C THR A 82 1.61 11.07 5.35
N THR A 83 1.62 10.03 4.52
CA THR A 83 0.46 9.58 3.74
C THR A 83 0.43 8.07 3.67
N VAL A 84 -0.74 7.49 3.84
CA VAL A 84 -0.95 6.04 3.73
C VAL A 84 -2.02 5.72 2.69
N CYS A 85 -1.85 4.60 1.98
CA CYS A 85 -2.78 4.08 1.00
C CYS A 85 -3.46 2.83 1.55
N ASP A 86 -4.69 2.99 2.04
CA ASP A 86 -5.55 1.90 2.47
C ASP A 86 -6.18 1.22 1.24
N LEU A 87 -6.08 -0.11 1.21
CA LEU A 87 -6.53 -0.91 0.07
C LEU A 87 -7.82 -1.70 0.33
N HIS A 88 -8.39 -1.63 1.54
CA HIS A 88 -9.66 -2.25 1.87
C HIS A 88 -10.11 -1.81 3.27
N ASN A 89 -11.29 -1.19 3.35
CA ASN A 89 -11.95 -0.85 4.61
C ASN A 89 -13.43 -0.56 4.37
N GLU A 90 -14.27 -0.76 5.38
CA GLU A 90 -15.67 -0.37 5.29
C GLU A 90 -15.80 1.15 5.18
N TYR A 91 -16.74 1.61 4.37
CA TYR A 91 -16.92 3.04 4.15
C TYR A 91 -17.15 3.85 5.44
N PHE A 92 -17.89 3.31 6.42
CA PHE A 92 -18.11 3.99 7.70
C PHE A 92 -16.83 4.09 8.54
N ASN A 93 -15.89 3.15 8.40
CA ASN A 93 -14.58 3.22 9.06
C ASN A 93 -13.70 4.29 8.39
N ILE A 94 -13.77 4.41 7.06
CA ILE A 94 -13.13 5.51 6.33
C ILE A 94 -13.64 6.88 6.81
N GLN A 95 -14.93 7.04 7.07
CA GLN A 95 -15.47 8.30 7.61
C GLN A 95 -14.90 8.64 8.98
N LYS A 96 -14.72 7.65 9.87
CA LYS A 96 -14.07 7.85 11.18
C LYS A 96 -12.62 8.31 11.01
N LEU A 97 -11.88 7.70 10.10
CA LEU A 97 -10.48 8.05 9.82
C LEU A 97 -10.36 9.46 9.19
N ARG A 98 -11.28 9.83 8.29
CA ARG A 98 -11.36 11.20 7.74
C ARG A 98 -11.59 12.23 8.84
N GLN A 99 -12.49 11.95 9.77
CA GLN A 99 -12.73 12.81 10.93
C GLN A 99 -11.48 12.92 11.83
N GLN A 100 -10.72 11.83 12.00
CA GLN A 100 -9.45 11.88 12.75
C GLN A 100 -8.44 12.83 12.09
N ILE A 101 -8.34 12.80 10.75
CA ILE A 101 -7.41 13.64 9.98
C ILE A 101 -7.71 15.13 10.17
N GLU A 102 -8.99 15.51 10.29
CA GLU A 102 -9.37 16.90 10.61
C GLU A 102 -8.80 17.39 11.95
N GLY A 103 -8.57 16.48 12.90
CA GLY A 103 -7.94 16.77 14.19
C GLY A 103 -6.42 17.00 14.12
N GLY A 104 -5.77 16.59 13.02
CA GLY A 104 -4.32 16.68 12.84
C GLY A 104 -3.50 15.63 13.61
N ASP A 105 -2.17 15.80 13.59
CA ASP A 105 -1.19 14.90 14.24
C ASP A 105 -1.27 13.42 13.80
N CYS A 106 -1.65 13.18 12.54
CA CYS A 106 -1.66 11.86 11.94
C CYS A 106 -1.30 11.92 10.44
N ALA A 107 -1.02 10.76 9.84
CA ALA A 107 -0.85 10.65 8.40
C ALA A 107 -2.16 10.96 7.66
N ASP A 108 -2.04 11.50 6.45
CA ASP A 108 -3.16 11.62 5.51
C ASP A 108 -3.52 10.24 4.94
N LEU A 109 -4.75 10.09 4.46
CA LEU A 109 -5.30 8.81 3.99
C LEU A 109 -5.73 8.89 2.53
N LYS A 110 -5.22 7.95 1.74
CA LYS A 110 -5.74 7.57 0.44
C LYS A 110 -6.44 6.22 0.56
N THR A 111 -7.60 6.07 -0.08
CA THR A 111 -8.44 4.88 0.17
C THR A 111 -9.21 4.40 -1.05
N THR A 112 -9.46 3.09 -1.08
CA THR A 112 -10.43 2.45 -1.99
C THR A 112 -11.80 2.24 -1.38
N SER A 113 -11.97 2.50 -0.08
CA SER A 113 -13.07 1.93 0.70
C SER A 113 -13.11 0.40 0.45
N TYR A 114 -14.28 -0.17 0.18
CA TYR A 114 -14.42 -1.57 -0.17
C TYR A 114 -13.62 -1.97 -1.41
N ALA A 115 -12.86 -3.05 -1.34
CA ALA A 115 -12.29 -3.71 -2.51
C ALA A 115 -13.35 -4.50 -3.31
N ALA A 116 -13.13 -4.66 -4.62
CA ALA A 116 -13.97 -5.48 -5.48
C ALA A 116 -13.78 -6.97 -5.14
N THR A 117 -14.70 -7.48 -4.33
CA THR A 117 -14.73 -8.83 -3.79
C THR A 117 -15.85 -9.65 -4.44
N ILE A 118 -15.74 -10.97 -4.33
CA ILE A 118 -16.78 -11.92 -4.77
C ILE A 118 -17.12 -12.84 -3.61
N GLU A 119 -18.31 -13.44 -3.65
CA GLU A 119 -18.69 -14.47 -2.68
C GLU A 119 -17.67 -15.61 -2.72
N ASN A 120 -17.22 -16.08 -1.55
CA ASN A 120 -16.18 -17.10 -1.40
C ASN A 120 -14.85 -16.80 -2.13
N GLY A 121 -14.56 -15.52 -2.42
CA GLY A 121 -13.27 -15.09 -2.96
C GLY A 121 -12.30 -14.58 -1.91
N TRP A 122 -11.16 -14.08 -2.38
CA TRP A 122 -10.22 -13.33 -1.55
C TRP A 122 -10.80 -11.97 -1.14
N PRO A 123 -10.58 -11.46 0.09
CA PRO A 123 -9.71 -11.97 1.16
C PRO A 123 -10.41 -12.82 2.25
N MET A 124 -11.67 -13.21 2.05
CA MET A 124 -12.52 -13.83 3.08
C MET A 124 -11.84 -14.97 3.84
N PHE A 125 -11.16 -15.88 3.13
CA PHE A 125 -10.49 -17.03 3.75
C PHE A 125 -9.38 -16.65 4.72
N VAL A 126 -8.58 -15.63 4.40
CA VAL A 126 -7.46 -15.22 5.24
C VAL A 126 -7.97 -14.47 6.46
N VAL A 127 -8.99 -13.63 6.29
CA VAL A 127 -9.63 -12.93 7.41
C VAL A 127 -10.21 -13.93 8.41
N LEU A 128 -10.98 -14.91 7.95
CA LEU A 128 -11.52 -15.97 8.83
C LEU A 128 -10.44 -16.90 9.40
N ALA A 129 -9.33 -17.13 8.69
CA ALA A 129 -8.24 -17.93 9.22
C ALA A 129 -7.48 -17.23 10.36
N LEU A 130 -7.40 -15.89 10.32
CA LEU A 130 -6.77 -15.09 11.36
C LEU A 130 -7.71 -14.85 12.55
N HIS A 131 -8.98 -14.57 12.29
CA HIS A 131 -9.98 -14.31 13.33
C HIS A 131 -11.39 -14.66 12.83
N ASP A 132 -11.96 -15.75 13.33
CA ASP A 132 -13.32 -16.18 13.02
C ASP A 132 -14.25 -15.89 14.20
N SER A 133 -14.97 -14.76 14.12
CA SER A 133 -15.97 -14.35 15.10
C SER A 133 -17.29 -13.95 14.42
N PRO A 134 -18.42 -13.92 15.16
CA PRO A 134 -19.70 -13.42 14.63
C PRO A 134 -19.59 -12.00 14.06
N GLU A 135 -18.82 -11.14 14.69
CA GLU A 135 -18.60 -9.75 14.28
C GLU A 135 -17.85 -9.68 12.95
N VAL A 136 -16.78 -10.48 12.79
CA VAL A 136 -16.02 -10.57 11.53
C VAL A 136 -16.89 -11.13 10.40
N ARG A 137 -17.73 -12.13 10.68
CA ARG A 137 -18.66 -12.68 9.68
C ARG A 137 -19.72 -11.68 9.25
N GLU A 138 -20.21 -10.86 10.18
CA GLU A 138 -21.14 -9.77 9.89
C GLU A 138 -20.48 -8.68 9.04
N GLU A 139 -19.23 -8.31 9.35
CA GLU A 139 -18.41 -7.40 8.53
C GLU A 139 -18.28 -7.91 7.09
N ILE A 140 -17.86 -9.16 6.92
CA ILE A 140 -17.75 -9.82 5.60
C ILE A 140 -19.08 -9.83 4.85
N SER A 141 -20.21 -9.94 5.55
CA SER A 141 -21.53 -9.96 4.91
C SER A 141 -21.87 -8.67 4.16
N HIS A 142 -21.26 -7.55 4.57
CA HIS A 142 -21.42 -6.24 3.95
C HIS A 142 -20.47 -5.99 2.77
N TRP A 143 -19.50 -6.88 2.54
CA TRP A 143 -18.56 -6.73 1.43
C TRP A 143 -19.25 -6.91 0.08
N PRO A 144 -18.73 -6.28 -1.00
CA PRO A 144 -19.21 -6.52 -2.35
C PRO A 144 -19.20 -8.01 -2.73
N LYS A 145 -20.28 -8.46 -3.39
CA LYS A 145 -20.45 -9.85 -3.85
C LYS A 145 -20.62 -9.88 -5.36
N LEU A 146 -19.58 -9.44 -6.06
CA LEU A 146 -19.66 -9.17 -7.49
C LEU A 146 -19.70 -10.49 -8.28
N THR A 147 -20.51 -10.54 -9.34
CA THR A 147 -20.67 -11.77 -10.15
C THR A 147 -20.70 -11.49 -11.65
N THR A 148 -21.12 -10.29 -12.06
CA THR A 148 -21.29 -9.90 -13.47
C THR A 148 -20.58 -8.58 -13.80
N PRO A 149 -20.22 -8.34 -15.07
CA PRO A 149 -19.72 -7.04 -15.54
C PRO A 149 -20.58 -5.85 -15.08
N GLU A 150 -21.90 -6.00 -15.07
CA GLU A 150 -22.85 -4.99 -14.61
C GLU A 150 -22.67 -4.69 -13.12
N SER A 151 -22.62 -5.72 -12.26
CA SER A 151 -22.36 -5.54 -10.83
C SER A 151 -21.00 -4.89 -10.55
N GLY A 152 -20.00 -5.15 -11.39
CA GLY A 152 -18.70 -4.49 -11.32
C GLY A 152 -18.75 -3.00 -11.62
N ARG A 153 -19.58 -2.58 -12.58
CA ARG A 153 -19.78 -1.15 -12.89
C ARG A 153 -20.54 -0.44 -11.78
N GLU A 154 -21.60 -1.05 -11.26
CA GLU A 154 -22.36 -0.53 -10.11
C GLU A 154 -21.45 -0.35 -8.89
N TYR A 155 -20.59 -1.35 -8.61
CA TYR A 155 -19.58 -1.26 -7.56
C TYR A 155 -18.68 -0.03 -7.72
N VAL A 156 -18.14 0.24 -8.91
CA VAL A 156 -17.29 1.42 -9.13
C VAL A 156 -18.07 2.70 -8.91
N GLN A 157 -19.32 2.78 -9.40
CA GLN A 157 -20.16 3.96 -9.20
C GLN A 157 -20.43 4.24 -7.73
N ASP A 158 -20.58 3.21 -6.90
CA ASP A 158 -20.69 3.39 -5.45
C ASP A 158 -19.39 3.90 -4.83
N ARG A 159 -18.22 3.38 -5.24
CA ARG A 159 -16.92 3.90 -4.79
C ARG A 159 -16.70 5.36 -5.21
N VAL A 160 -17.15 5.76 -6.41
CA VAL A 160 -17.12 7.17 -6.85
C VAL A 160 -17.96 8.05 -5.91
N LYS A 161 -19.16 7.62 -5.51
CA LYS A 161 -20.00 8.35 -4.53
C LYS A 161 -19.34 8.46 -3.15
N GLU A 162 -18.52 7.48 -2.79
CA GLU A 162 -17.73 7.44 -1.55
C GLU A 162 -16.47 8.34 -1.60
N ASN A 163 -16.19 8.94 -2.76
CA ASN A 163 -15.05 9.80 -3.01
C ASN A 163 -13.71 9.08 -2.73
N VAL A 164 -13.54 7.89 -3.30
CA VAL A 164 -12.28 7.12 -3.22
C VAL A 164 -11.20 7.71 -4.11
N ASP A 165 -9.93 7.41 -3.80
CA ASP A 165 -8.77 7.90 -4.58
C ASP A 165 -8.42 6.95 -5.75
N TYR A 166 -8.75 5.67 -5.62
CA TYR A 166 -8.50 4.62 -6.62
C TYR A 166 -9.37 3.38 -6.32
N ILE A 167 -9.34 2.38 -7.21
CA ILE A 167 -10.12 1.14 -7.07
C ILE A 167 -9.21 -0.05 -6.78
N LYS A 168 -9.55 -0.84 -5.77
CA LYS A 168 -8.87 -2.11 -5.45
C LYS A 168 -9.63 -3.28 -6.06
N LEU A 169 -8.93 -4.13 -6.80
CA LEU A 169 -9.44 -5.41 -7.30
C LEU A 169 -8.81 -6.58 -6.53
N MET A 170 -9.57 -7.65 -6.34
CA MET A 170 -9.06 -8.93 -5.84
C MET A 170 -8.99 -9.93 -6.98
N HIS A 171 -7.81 -10.44 -7.33
CA HIS A 171 -7.64 -11.46 -8.37
C HIS A 171 -6.72 -12.58 -7.87
N GLU A 172 -7.30 -13.58 -7.21
CA GLU A 172 -6.53 -14.61 -6.49
C GLU A 172 -7.14 -16.00 -6.74
N SER A 173 -6.29 -16.94 -7.15
CA SER A 173 -6.69 -18.34 -7.36
C SER A 173 -6.54 -19.23 -6.12
N GLY A 174 -5.82 -18.75 -5.11
CA GLY A 174 -5.51 -19.50 -3.89
C GLY A 174 -4.24 -20.34 -4.01
N LYS A 175 -3.56 -20.33 -5.17
CA LYS A 175 -2.28 -21.02 -5.38
C LYS A 175 -1.25 -20.65 -4.33
N PHE A 176 -1.22 -19.37 -3.95
CA PHE A 176 -0.39 -18.87 -2.86
C PHE A 176 -0.58 -19.63 -1.54
N LEU A 177 -1.82 -20.04 -1.23
CA LEU A 177 -2.17 -20.83 -0.04
C LEU A 177 -1.97 -22.35 -0.22
N GLY A 178 -1.63 -22.81 -1.42
CA GLY A 178 -1.64 -24.24 -1.77
C GLY A 178 -3.06 -24.80 -1.86
N LYS A 179 -4.04 -23.95 -2.19
CA LYS A 179 -5.46 -24.29 -2.30
C LYS A 179 -6.03 -23.77 -3.62
N THR A 180 -7.29 -24.07 -3.86
CA THR A 180 -8.09 -23.42 -4.90
C THR A 180 -9.24 -22.70 -4.23
N ILE A 181 -9.44 -21.44 -4.58
CA ILE A 181 -10.56 -20.62 -4.13
C ILE A 181 -11.30 -20.04 -5.34
N ASP A 182 -12.51 -19.51 -5.11
CA ASP A 182 -13.25 -18.85 -6.17
C ASP A 182 -12.51 -17.57 -6.59
N LYS A 183 -12.31 -17.44 -7.90
CA LYS A 183 -11.58 -16.34 -8.53
C LYS A 183 -12.51 -15.55 -9.45
N PRO A 184 -12.45 -14.21 -9.46
CA PRO A 184 -13.30 -13.41 -10.34
C PRO A 184 -13.01 -13.68 -11.83
N SER A 185 -14.05 -13.60 -12.67
CA SER A 185 -13.87 -13.75 -14.11
C SER A 185 -13.12 -12.55 -14.71
N LEU A 186 -12.32 -12.79 -15.77
CA LEU A 186 -11.63 -11.70 -16.47
C LEU A 186 -12.59 -10.66 -17.06
N LYS A 187 -13.81 -11.07 -17.45
CA LYS A 187 -14.85 -10.14 -17.92
C LYS A 187 -15.31 -9.18 -16.82
N LEU A 188 -15.44 -9.67 -15.59
CA LEU A 188 -15.75 -8.84 -14.43
C LEU A 188 -14.61 -7.86 -14.16
N GLN A 189 -13.36 -8.35 -14.13
CA GLN A 189 -12.18 -7.50 -13.90
C GLN A 189 -12.06 -6.39 -14.96
N GLN A 190 -12.19 -6.73 -16.24
CA GLN A 190 -12.17 -5.76 -17.34
C GLN A 190 -13.28 -4.71 -17.22
N ALA A 191 -14.47 -5.11 -16.78
CA ALA A 191 -15.57 -4.17 -16.61
C ALA A 191 -15.33 -3.16 -15.47
N ILE A 192 -14.77 -3.63 -14.35
CA ILE A 192 -14.38 -2.77 -13.23
C ILE A 192 -13.27 -1.80 -13.66
N ILE A 193 -12.23 -2.31 -14.31
CA ILE A 193 -11.10 -1.48 -14.78
C ILE A 193 -11.57 -0.42 -15.77
N LYS A 194 -12.38 -0.81 -16.77
CA LYS A 194 -12.93 0.12 -17.75
C LYS A 194 -13.79 1.21 -17.12
N GLU A 195 -14.65 0.86 -16.17
CA GLU A 195 -15.49 1.84 -15.47
C GLU A 195 -14.64 2.77 -14.61
N ALA A 196 -13.67 2.25 -13.86
CA ALA A 196 -12.75 3.05 -13.06
C ALA A 196 -12.01 4.09 -13.92
N HIS A 197 -11.46 3.67 -15.06
CA HIS A 197 -10.80 4.55 -16.01
C HIS A 197 -11.75 5.60 -16.61
N ALA A 198 -13.02 5.25 -16.85
CA ALA A 198 -14.03 6.21 -17.32
C ALA A 198 -14.33 7.33 -16.31
N HIS A 199 -14.09 7.08 -15.02
CA HIS A 199 -14.16 8.09 -13.95
C HIS A 199 -12.79 8.69 -13.59
N GLY A 200 -11.74 8.40 -14.36
CA GLY A 200 -10.38 8.91 -14.12
C GLY A 200 -9.66 8.29 -12.92
N LEU A 201 -10.17 7.18 -12.40
CA LEU A 201 -9.58 6.48 -11.25
C LEU A 201 -8.57 5.43 -11.71
N LYS A 202 -7.46 5.32 -10.97
CA LYS A 202 -6.48 4.24 -11.13
C LYS A 202 -6.97 2.94 -10.51
N THR A 203 -6.44 1.82 -10.98
CA THR A 203 -6.77 0.48 -10.50
C THR A 203 -5.54 -0.25 -9.96
N ILE A 204 -5.68 -0.84 -8.77
CA ILE A 204 -4.65 -1.66 -8.14
C ILE A 204 -5.24 -3.04 -7.90
N ALA A 205 -4.58 -4.11 -8.31
CA ALA A 205 -5.05 -5.47 -8.06
C ALA A 205 -4.22 -6.19 -7.01
N HIS A 206 -4.87 -7.00 -6.18
CA HIS A 206 -4.22 -8.10 -5.46
C HIS A 206 -3.99 -9.26 -6.44
N SER A 207 -2.77 -9.79 -6.46
CA SER A 207 -2.44 -11.08 -7.09
C SER A 207 -1.14 -11.62 -6.48
N THR A 208 -1.12 -12.91 -6.13
CA THR A 208 0.05 -13.52 -5.46
C THR A 208 0.58 -14.78 -6.16
N SER A 209 0.17 -15.01 -7.41
CA SER A 209 0.77 -16.02 -8.30
C SER A 209 1.16 -15.39 -9.65
N LEU A 210 2.18 -15.93 -10.32
CA LEU A 210 2.60 -15.39 -11.62
C LEU A 210 1.44 -15.39 -12.63
N GLN A 211 0.70 -16.50 -12.69
CA GLN A 211 -0.40 -16.66 -13.64
C GLN A 211 -1.52 -15.65 -13.38
N ASP A 212 -1.92 -15.46 -12.13
CA ASP A 212 -2.96 -14.48 -11.78
C ASP A 212 -2.48 -13.05 -12.10
N THR A 213 -1.19 -12.76 -11.92
CA THR A 213 -0.61 -11.45 -12.24
C THR A 213 -0.63 -11.18 -13.75
N LEU A 214 -0.26 -12.16 -14.57
CA LEU A 214 -0.34 -12.04 -16.03
C LEU A 214 -1.79 -11.84 -16.51
N GLU A 215 -2.73 -12.57 -15.93
CA GLU A 215 -4.15 -12.44 -16.25
C GLU A 215 -4.68 -11.03 -15.95
N ILE A 216 -4.45 -10.50 -14.75
CA ILE A 216 -4.98 -9.19 -14.38
C ILE A 216 -4.27 -8.04 -15.11
N LEU A 217 -2.97 -8.19 -15.42
CA LEU A 217 -2.27 -7.27 -16.33
C LEU A 217 -2.88 -7.33 -17.73
N SER A 218 -3.28 -8.50 -18.24
CA SER A 218 -3.97 -8.60 -19.53
C SER A 218 -5.31 -7.86 -19.58
N CYS A 219 -5.93 -7.61 -18.41
CA CYS A 219 -7.15 -6.82 -18.27
C CYS A 219 -6.92 -5.30 -18.25
N GLY A 220 -5.67 -4.84 -18.16
CA GLY A 220 -5.31 -3.41 -18.20
C GLY A 220 -5.20 -2.72 -16.84
N VAL A 221 -4.92 -3.47 -15.76
CA VAL A 221 -4.74 -2.87 -14.42
C VAL A 221 -3.51 -1.94 -14.38
N ASP A 222 -3.59 -0.86 -13.60
CA ASP A 222 -2.52 0.15 -13.48
C ASP A 222 -1.44 -0.21 -12.43
N GLY A 223 -1.68 -1.22 -11.61
CA GLY A 223 -0.72 -1.62 -10.59
C GLY A 223 -1.11 -2.87 -9.84
N LEU A 224 -0.09 -3.46 -9.20
CA LEU A 224 -0.24 -4.64 -8.37
C LEU A 224 0.15 -4.30 -6.94
N ALA A 225 -0.67 -4.73 -6.00
CA ALA A 225 -0.27 -4.89 -4.62
C ALA A 225 0.11 -6.34 -4.38
N HIS A 226 1.18 -6.51 -3.62
CA HIS A 226 1.98 -7.71 -3.54
C HIS A 226 2.75 -8.03 -4.83
N THR A 227 3.69 -8.94 -4.68
CA THR A 227 4.24 -9.73 -5.77
C THR A 227 3.90 -11.20 -5.51
N PHE A 228 4.44 -12.11 -6.30
CA PHE A 228 4.20 -13.54 -6.18
C PHE A 228 5.46 -14.27 -5.72
N ILE A 229 5.25 -15.49 -5.24
CA ILE A 229 6.27 -16.35 -4.63
C ILE A 229 6.20 -17.80 -5.13
N ASP A 230 5.29 -18.10 -6.06
CA ASP A 230 5.02 -19.45 -6.56
C ASP A 230 6.07 -19.92 -7.56
N GLN A 231 6.70 -19.01 -8.30
CA GLN A 231 7.73 -19.32 -9.29
C GLN A 231 8.61 -18.11 -9.64
N ALA A 232 9.72 -18.34 -10.33
CA ALA A 232 10.59 -17.27 -10.81
C ALA A 232 9.87 -16.36 -11.84
N PRO A 233 10.19 -15.05 -11.87
CA PRO A 233 9.64 -14.12 -12.85
C PRO A 233 10.06 -14.48 -14.28
N THR A 234 9.19 -14.20 -15.24
CA THR A 234 9.42 -14.41 -16.68
C THR A 234 9.66 -13.10 -17.42
N THR A 235 10.15 -13.17 -18.66
CA THR A 235 10.23 -11.97 -19.52
C THR A 235 8.83 -11.47 -19.89
N GLU A 236 7.88 -12.38 -20.11
CA GLU A 236 6.47 -12.07 -20.37
C GLU A 236 5.86 -11.19 -19.27
N LEU A 237 6.20 -11.45 -17.99
CA LEU A 237 5.77 -10.61 -16.88
C LEU A 237 6.22 -9.16 -17.03
N ILE A 238 7.51 -8.95 -17.36
CA ILE A 238 8.09 -7.62 -17.52
C ILE A 238 7.39 -6.89 -18.67
N GLU A 239 7.17 -7.58 -19.78
CA GLU A 239 6.43 -7.05 -20.94
C GLU A 239 4.99 -6.69 -20.57
N ALA A 240 4.32 -7.51 -19.75
CA ALA A 240 2.96 -7.26 -19.29
C ALA A 240 2.86 -6.01 -18.39
N TYR A 241 3.79 -5.81 -17.46
CA TYR A 241 3.87 -4.57 -16.67
C TYR A 241 4.08 -3.34 -17.57
N LYS A 242 5.05 -3.41 -18.48
CA LYS A 242 5.37 -2.30 -19.40
C LYS A 242 4.22 -1.93 -20.33
N LYS A 243 3.46 -2.93 -20.80
CA LYS A 243 2.33 -2.70 -21.71
C LYS A 243 1.28 -1.77 -21.10
N ASN A 244 1.09 -1.83 -19.77
CA ASN A 244 0.09 -1.05 -19.07
C ASN A 244 0.67 0.19 -18.37
N ASP A 245 1.98 0.40 -18.42
CA ASP A 245 2.68 1.33 -17.51
C ASP A 245 2.33 1.05 -16.03
N ALA A 246 2.23 -0.23 -15.68
CA ALA A 246 1.78 -0.66 -14.37
C ALA A 246 2.91 -0.62 -13.34
N HIS A 247 2.58 -0.27 -12.09
CA HIS A 247 3.53 -0.32 -10.98
C HIS A 247 3.43 -1.62 -10.18
N CYS A 248 4.50 -1.98 -9.47
CA CYS A 248 4.53 -3.08 -8.51
C CYS A 248 4.77 -2.52 -7.10
N ASN A 249 3.80 -2.68 -6.20
CA ASN A 249 4.03 -2.62 -4.77
C ASN A 249 4.26 -4.05 -4.26
N PRO A 250 5.50 -4.48 -4.01
CA PRO A 250 5.80 -5.89 -3.80
C PRO A 250 5.45 -6.38 -2.39
N THR A 251 5.28 -5.48 -1.41
CA THR A 251 5.08 -5.82 0.01
C THR A 251 6.05 -6.90 0.52
N LEU A 252 7.36 -6.76 0.25
CA LEU A 252 8.35 -7.82 0.52
C LEU A 252 8.37 -8.31 1.98
N ALA A 253 8.05 -7.45 2.94
CA ALA A 253 7.88 -7.84 4.34
C ALA A 253 6.70 -8.83 4.53
N CYS A 254 5.57 -8.59 3.86
CA CYS A 254 4.42 -9.49 3.81
C CYS A 254 4.79 -10.83 3.15
N MET A 255 5.51 -10.80 2.01
CA MET A 255 5.96 -12.02 1.32
C MET A 255 6.93 -12.86 2.16
N GLY A 256 7.86 -12.22 2.87
CA GLY A 256 8.75 -12.89 3.82
C GLY A 256 8.01 -13.50 5.02
N SER A 257 6.98 -12.81 5.53
CA SER A 257 6.14 -13.33 6.61
C SER A 257 5.27 -14.51 6.16
N ALA A 258 4.73 -14.46 4.94
CA ALA A 258 3.90 -15.52 4.37
C ALA A 258 4.68 -16.83 4.13
N THR A 259 5.95 -16.72 3.73
CA THR A 259 6.86 -17.84 3.49
C THR A 259 7.62 -18.30 4.74
N THR A 260 7.57 -17.53 5.83
CA THR A 260 8.38 -17.66 7.06
C THR A 260 9.88 -17.37 6.88
N GLU A 261 10.34 -17.09 5.66
CA GLU A 261 11.75 -16.83 5.35
C GLU A 261 12.19 -15.40 5.76
N GLY A 262 11.24 -14.51 6.07
CA GLY A 262 11.49 -13.16 6.57
C GLY A 262 11.67 -13.04 8.09
N GLN A 263 11.63 -14.15 8.84
CA GLN A 263 11.59 -14.13 10.30
C GLN A 263 12.80 -13.41 10.93
N ALA A 264 14.00 -13.57 10.38
CA ALA A 264 15.19 -12.93 10.90
C ALA A 264 15.11 -11.39 10.81
N GLN A 265 14.59 -10.87 9.69
CA GLN A 265 14.38 -9.44 9.48
C GLN A 265 13.28 -8.90 10.40
N GLN A 266 12.17 -9.63 10.55
CA GLN A 266 11.08 -9.29 11.46
C GLN A 266 11.60 -9.14 12.90
N GLN A 267 12.33 -10.14 13.40
CA GLN A 267 12.96 -10.13 14.72
C GLN A 267 13.92 -8.95 14.89
N ARG A 268 14.78 -8.71 13.89
CA ARG A 268 15.73 -7.59 13.93
C ARG A 268 15.02 -6.25 14.08
N PHE A 269 13.96 -5.98 13.32
CA PHE A 269 13.27 -4.68 13.36
C PHE A 269 12.35 -4.55 14.58
N ALA A 270 11.68 -5.62 15.01
CA ALA A 270 10.86 -5.60 16.21
C ALA A 270 11.67 -5.35 17.50
N HIS A 271 12.95 -5.76 17.53
CA HIS A 271 13.84 -5.57 18.68
C HIS A 271 14.82 -4.41 18.53
N ASP A 272 14.75 -3.64 17.44
CA ASP A 272 15.59 -2.46 17.20
C ASP A 272 15.36 -1.43 18.32
N PRO A 273 16.41 -0.92 18.99
CA PRO A 273 16.27 0.06 20.06
C PRO A 273 15.49 1.31 19.66
N ARG A 274 15.50 1.70 18.37
CA ARG A 274 14.79 2.86 17.86
C ARG A 274 13.26 2.68 17.82
N VAL A 275 12.78 1.43 17.84
CA VAL A 275 11.35 1.09 17.75
C VAL A 275 10.71 0.93 19.13
N ARG A 276 11.50 0.64 20.17
CA ARG A 276 11.00 0.27 21.52
C ARG A 276 10.09 1.31 22.15
N GLU A 277 10.38 2.60 21.95
CA GLU A 277 9.58 3.71 22.49
C GLU A 277 8.45 4.15 21.53
N LEU A 278 8.40 3.58 20.33
CA LEU A 278 7.45 3.93 19.28
C LEU A 278 6.31 2.90 19.12
N LEU A 279 6.56 1.64 19.52
CA LEU A 279 5.59 0.54 19.47
C LEU A 279 5.49 -0.16 20.83
N GLY A 280 4.27 -0.54 21.21
CA GLY A 280 4.03 -1.36 22.39
C GLY A 280 4.62 -2.76 22.27
N GLU A 281 4.57 -3.50 23.37
CA GLU A 281 5.05 -4.88 23.40
C GLU A 281 4.25 -5.79 22.48
N GLU A 282 2.92 -5.68 22.50
CA GLU A 282 2.03 -6.50 21.67
C GLU A 282 2.26 -6.27 20.17
N GLU A 283 2.43 -5.02 19.71
CA GLU A 283 2.72 -4.74 18.30
C GLU A 283 4.06 -5.33 17.87
N ARG A 284 5.08 -5.27 18.74
CA ARG A 284 6.40 -5.86 18.46
C ARG A 284 6.34 -7.39 18.43
N GLU A 285 5.55 -8.01 19.30
CA GLU A 285 5.29 -9.46 19.25
C GLU A 285 4.57 -9.86 17.96
N ARG A 286 3.57 -9.09 17.54
CA ARG A 286 2.88 -9.29 16.25
C ARG A 286 3.82 -9.14 15.06
N MET A 287 4.75 -8.17 15.09
CA MET A 287 5.77 -8.03 14.04
C MET A 287 6.65 -9.29 13.91
N CYS A 288 6.93 -9.97 15.03
CA CYS A 288 7.71 -11.21 15.07
C CYS A 288 6.94 -12.45 14.59
N ALA A 289 5.61 -12.39 14.50
CA ALA A 289 4.78 -13.49 14.05
C ALA A 289 4.79 -13.60 12.51
N CYS A 290 5.02 -14.81 11.99
CA CYS A 290 4.92 -15.09 10.57
C CYS A 290 3.51 -15.58 10.23
N MET A 291 2.89 -15.00 9.19
CA MET A 291 1.58 -15.45 8.71
C MET A 291 1.60 -16.90 8.22
N SER A 292 2.72 -17.35 7.66
CA SER A 292 2.93 -18.75 7.23
C SER A 292 1.95 -19.26 6.15
N PHE A 293 1.22 -18.37 5.49
CA PHE A 293 0.19 -18.70 4.51
C PHE A 293 0.70 -19.46 3.28
N ALA A 294 1.95 -19.26 2.90
CA ALA A 294 2.56 -19.88 1.73
C ALA A 294 3.36 -21.15 2.04
N LYS A 295 3.40 -21.57 3.31
CA LYS A 295 4.19 -22.74 3.73
C LYS A 295 3.72 -24.03 3.04
N ALA A 296 2.41 -24.17 2.83
CA ALA A 296 1.81 -25.35 2.21
C ALA A 296 1.99 -25.40 0.69
N SER A 297 2.07 -24.25 0.01
CA SER A 297 2.32 -24.17 -1.44
C SER A 297 3.79 -24.38 -1.81
N GLY A 298 4.70 -24.25 -0.84
CA GLY A 298 6.14 -24.31 -1.08
C GLY A 298 6.69 -23.04 -1.76
N GLY A 299 5.95 -21.94 -1.69
CA GLY A 299 6.39 -20.65 -2.22
C GLY A 299 7.67 -20.15 -1.56
N LYS A 300 8.48 -19.39 -2.30
CA LYS A 300 9.79 -18.90 -1.87
C LYS A 300 9.90 -17.39 -2.02
N VAL A 301 10.39 -16.72 -0.99
CA VAL A 301 10.59 -15.26 -0.99
C VAL A 301 11.65 -14.83 -2.02
N ASP A 302 12.59 -15.71 -2.36
CA ASP A 302 13.58 -15.47 -3.41
C ASP A 302 12.92 -15.15 -4.77
N HIS A 303 11.76 -15.73 -5.06
CA HIS A 303 11.00 -15.41 -6.27
C HIS A 303 10.45 -13.98 -6.24
N ALA A 304 9.98 -13.51 -5.09
CA ALA A 304 9.56 -12.13 -4.90
C ALA A 304 10.74 -11.15 -5.05
N TYR A 305 11.89 -11.46 -4.44
CA TYR A 305 13.10 -10.63 -4.53
C TYR A 305 13.62 -10.54 -5.97
N GLU A 306 13.71 -11.67 -6.66
CA GLU A 306 14.14 -11.73 -8.06
C GLU A 306 13.16 -10.99 -8.98
N THR A 307 11.85 -11.06 -8.70
CA THR A 307 10.83 -10.29 -9.42
C THR A 307 11.07 -8.80 -9.29
N VAL A 308 11.23 -8.30 -8.06
CA VAL A 308 11.50 -6.88 -7.80
C VAL A 308 12.79 -6.43 -8.51
N ARG A 309 13.87 -7.22 -8.42
CA ARG A 309 15.14 -6.91 -9.07
C ARG A 309 14.96 -6.75 -10.59
N ARG A 310 14.34 -7.73 -11.24
CA ARG A 310 14.14 -7.72 -12.70
C ARG A 310 13.19 -6.63 -13.18
N LEU A 311 12.13 -6.33 -12.43
CA LEU A 311 11.21 -5.24 -12.74
C LEU A 311 11.94 -3.89 -12.66
N LYS A 312 12.69 -3.65 -11.57
CA LYS A 312 13.47 -2.42 -11.39
C LYS A 312 14.54 -2.25 -12.47
N GLU A 313 15.29 -3.31 -12.80
CA GLU A 313 16.28 -3.30 -13.90
C GLU A 313 15.65 -2.98 -15.25
N ALA A 314 14.40 -3.42 -15.47
CA ALA A 314 13.67 -3.15 -16.69
C ALA A 314 13.01 -1.75 -16.72
N GLY A 315 13.11 -0.95 -15.66
CA GLY A 315 12.50 0.36 -15.54
C GLY A 315 11.00 0.33 -15.22
N VAL A 316 10.47 -0.79 -14.71
CA VAL A 316 9.10 -0.84 -14.18
C VAL A 316 9.08 -0.13 -12.82
N PRO A 317 8.11 0.78 -12.55
CA PRO A 317 7.99 1.41 -11.25
C PRO A 317 7.76 0.38 -10.15
N VAL A 318 8.67 0.33 -9.18
CA VAL A 318 8.50 -0.40 -7.92
C VAL A 318 8.34 0.64 -6.82
N ILE A 319 7.19 0.60 -6.14
CA ILE A 319 6.81 1.58 -5.12
C ILE A 319 6.75 0.96 -3.73
#